data_AF-A0A497NQY7-F1
#
_entry.id   AF-A0A497NQY7-F1
#
_cell.length_a   1.000
_cell.length_b   1.000
_cell.length_c   1.000
_cell.angle_alpha   90.00
_cell.angle_beta   90.00
_cell.angle_gamma   90.00
#
_symmetry.space_group_name_H-M   'P 1'
#
loop_
_entity.id
_entity.type
_entity.pdbx_description
1 polymer ?
#
loop_
_entity_poly.entity_id
_entity_poly.type
_entity_poly.pdbx_seq_one_letter_code
_entity_poly.pdbx_strand_id
1 'polypeptide(L)'
;MQKDSLENLLLSASANPILKSVIKRLDKECPTDGSLLLNSLKDFLGEPISLCPTCRHISRKIAKPFYEVGSRLLRADRNFMRNQFLNNEYGEAWLRGFGLMMKGIEKYGVRIPFTPAGPFEIVWNFTYQCNLRCKHCYENAGNIKRKELSTEEAKEVLDILSHISGIGLPALSFSGGEPLARKDFFELAAYARKRIGYVSIASNGTLITKDNAKKIKDVGI
;
A
#
# COMPACT_ATOMS: atom_id res chain seq x y z
N MET A 1 -3.40 27.07 10.68
CA MET A 1 -3.08 26.60 12.05
C MET A 1 -4.24 26.73 13.04
N GLN A 2 -4.85 27.91 13.29
CA GLN A 2 -5.96 28.03 14.26
C GLN A 2 -7.34 27.58 13.74
N LYS A 3 -7.63 27.70 12.42
CA LYS A 3 -8.86 27.12 11.84
C LYS A 3 -8.86 25.59 11.89
N ASP A 4 -7.70 24.99 11.63
CA ASP A 4 -7.50 23.54 11.66
C ASP A 4 -7.78 22.95 13.05
N SER A 5 -7.55 23.70 14.13
CA SER A 5 -7.79 23.18 15.49
C SER A 5 -9.28 23.08 15.82
N LEU A 6 -10.11 24.00 15.36
CA LEU A 6 -11.55 24.02 15.66
C LEU A 6 -12.33 23.02 14.81
N GLU A 7 -11.94 22.87 13.53
CA GLU A 7 -12.45 21.80 12.66
C GLU A 7 -12.02 20.42 13.15
N ASN A 8 -10.74 20.25 13.56
CA ASN A 8 -10.29 19.01 14.20
C ASN A 8 -11.04 18.75 15.52
N LEU A 9 -11.34 19.77 16.32
CA LEU A 9 -12.11 19.63 17.57
C LEU A 9 -13.55 19.16 17.31
N LEU A 10 -14.22 19.74 16.31
CA LEU A 10 -15.58 19.37 15.93
C LEU A 10 -15.63 17.96 15.32
N LEU A 11 -14.69 17.62 14.43
CA LEU A 11 -14.55 16.28 13.85
C LEU A 11 -14.23 15.22 14.92
N SER A 12 -13.35 15.57 15.88
CA SER A 12 -12.96 14.68 16.96
C SER A 12 -14.06 14.44 18.00
N ALA A 13 -14.88 15.44 18.30
CA ALA A 13 -15.95 15.33 19.29
C ALA A 13 -17.20 14.62 18.75
N SER A 14 -17.53 14.76 17.45
CA SER A 14 -18.80 14.29 16.89
C SER A 14 -18.66 13.06 15.97
N ALA A 15 -17.84 13.14 14.92
CA ALA A 15 -17.76 12.13 13.88
C ALA A 15 -16.79 10.98 14.22
N ASN A 16 -15.65 11.29 14.86
CA ASN A 16 -14.60 10.30 15.13
C ASN A 16 -15.06 9.13 16.01
N PRO A 17 -15.80 9.30 17.13
CA PRO A 17 -16.23 8.17 17.94
C PRO A 17 -17.10 7.17 17.15
N ILE A 18 -18.02 7.69 16.33
CA ILE A 18 -18.91 6.88 15.48
C ILE A 18 -18.09 6.16 14.42
N LEU A 19 -17.24 6.90 13.70
CA LEU A 19 -16.43 6.36 12.61
C LEU A 19 -15.45 5.29 13.10
N LYS A 20 -14.77 5.53 14.23
CA LYS A 20 -13.90 4.53 14.88
C LYS A 20 -14.67 3.28 15.25
N SER A 21 -15.87 3.42 15.83
CA SER A 21 -16.71 2.28 16.21
C SER A 21 -17.15 1.46 14.99
N VAL A 22 -17.55 2.12 13.90
CA VAL A 22 -17.90 1.45 12.64
C VAL A 22 -16.70 0.72 12.05
N ILE A 23 -15.55 1.40 11.89
CA ILE A 23 -14.35 0.79 11.30
C ILE A 23 -13.85 -0.37 12.16
N LYS A 24 -13.82 -0.25 13.49
CA LYS A 24 -13.45 -1.35 14.39
C LYS A 24 -14.32 -2.61 14.22
N ARG A 25 -15.57 -2.47 13.77
CA ARG A 25 -16.43 -3.63 13.45
C ARG A 25 -16.03 -4.30 12.12
N LEU A 26 -15.47 -3.53 11.20
CA LEU A 26 -15.00 -3.96 9.89
C LEU A 26 -13.54 -4.45 9.92
N ASP A 27 -12.69 -3.86 10.76
CA ASP A 27 -11.28 -4.23 10.94
C ASP A 27 -11.13 -5.51 11.78
N LYS A 28 -11.60 -6.62 11.20
CA LYS A 28 -11.54 -7.94 11.79
C LYS A 28 -10.91 -8.92 10.81
N GLU A 29 -9.95 -9.69 11.31
CA GLU A 29 -9.43 -10.86 10.61
C GLU A 29 -10.33 -12.06 10.89
N CYS A 30 -11.00 -12.53 9.84
CA CYS A 30 -11.80 -13.75 9.88
C CYS A 30 -10.90 -14.95 9.57
N PRO A 31 -10.92 -16.05 10.36
CA PRO A 31 -10.13 -17.25 10.06
C PRO A 31 -10.46 -17.89 8.71
N THR A 32 -11.69 -17.71 8.22
CA THR A 32 -12.16 -18.28 6.94
C THR A 32 -12.02 -17.30 5.79
N ASP A 33 -12.45 -16.05 5.99
CA ASP A 33 -12.55 -15.07 4.90
C ASP A 33 -11.31 -14.15 4.81
N GLY A 34 -10.47 -14.07 5.85
CA GLY A 34 -9.41 -13.06 5.97
C GLY A 34 -9.95 -11.68 6.37
N SER A 35 -9.35 -10.62 5.85
CA SER A 35 -9.69 -9.23 6.21
C SER A 35 -11.12 -8.85 5.80
N LEU A 36 -12.01 -8.73 6.78
CA LEU A 36 -13.41 -8.35 6.54
C LEU A 36 -13.51 -6.94 5.92
N LEU A 37 -12.62 -6.02 6.29
CA LEU A 37 -12.62 -4.66 5.76
C LEU A 37 -12.39 -4.66 4.25
N LEU A 38 -11.37 -5.37 3.77
CA LEU A 38 -11.04 -5.40 2.35
C LEU A 38 -12.06 -6.22 1.57
N ASN A 39 -12.48 -7.36 2.10
CA ASN A 39 -13.45 -8.21 1.41
C ASN A 39 -14.84 -7.56 1.36
N SER A 40 -15.31 -6.91 2.42
CA SER A 40 -16.59 -6.20 2.35
C SER A 40 -16.56 -5.03 1.36
N LEU A 41 -15.41 -4.37 1.16
CA LEU A 41 -15.25 -3.40 0.07
C LEU A 41 -15.35 -4.06 -1.30
N LYS A 42 -14.66 -5.20 -1.51
CA LYS A 42 -14.74 -5.98 -2.77
C LYS A 42 -16.16 -6.44 -3.09
N ASP A 43 -16.88 -6.98 -2.11
CA ASP A 43 -18.31 -7.34 -2.20
C ASP A 43 -19.16 -6.11 -2.56
N PHE A 44 -18.94 -4.98 -1.88
CA PHE A 44 -19.60 -3.72 -2.21
C PHE A 44 -19.30 -3.27 -3.65
N LEU A 45 -18.09 -3.47 -4.16
CA LEU A 45 -17.72 -3.14 -5.53
C LEU A 45 -18.23 -4.15 -6.57
N GLY A 46 -18.79 -5.28 -6.12
CA GLY A 46 -19.39 -6.32 -6.96
C GLY A 46 -18.38 -7.34 -7.47
N GLU A 47 -17.31 -7.62 -6.72
CA GLU A 47 -16.47 -8.80 -6.90
C GLU A 47 -17.21 -10.03 -6.35
N PRO A 48 -17.24 -11.17 -7.07
CA PRO A 48 -17.94 -12.37 -6.63
C PRO A 48 -17.15 -13.09 -5.53
N ILE A 49 -17.25 -12.60 -4.30
CA ILE A 49 -16.60 -13.22 -3.14
C ILE A 49 -17.60 -13.99 -2.27
N SER A 50 -17.16 -15.12 -1.72
CA SER A 50 -17.95 -15.90 -0.76
C SER A 50 -17.54 -15.52 0.66
N LEU A 51 -18.47 -14.89 1.41
CA LEU A 51 -18.29 -14.60 2.83
C LEU A 51 -19.05 -15.61 3.69
N CYS A 52 -18.47 -15.98 4.83
CA CYS A 52 -19.14 -16.75 5.87
C CYS A 52 -20.40 -16.00 6.39
N PRO A 53 -21.36 -16.68 7.05
CA PRO A 53 -22.63 -16.06 7.46
C PRO A 53 -22.46 -14.79 8.30
N THR A 54 -21.50 -14.79 9.22
CA THR A 54 -21.20 -13.65 10.10
C THR A 54 -20.64 -12.46 9.32
N CYS A 55 -19.62 -12.68 8.49
CA CYS A 55 -19.02 -11.63 7.65
C CYS A 55 -20.03 -11.07 6.65
N ARG A 56 -20.87 -11.93 6.05
CA ARG A 56 -21.94 -11.52 5.14
C ARG A 56 -22.97 -10.63 5.83
N HIS A 57 -23.34 -10.96 7.07
CA HIS A 57 -24.26 -10.13 7.84
C HIS A 57 -23.67 -8.75 8.11
N ILE A 58 -22.41 -8.70 8.56
CA ILE A 58 -21.70 -7.44 8.83
C ILE A 58 -21.51 -6.61 7.55
N SER A 59 -21.10 -7.25 6.45
CA SER A 59 -20.95 -6.61 5.13
C SER A 59 -22.24 -5.90 4.72
N ARG A 60 -23.38 -6.62 4.76
CA ARG A 60 -24.68 -6.09 4.33
C ARG A 60 -25.25 -5.01 5.24
N LYS A 61 -25.09 -5.15 6.56
CA LYS A 61 -25.74 -4.26 7.54
C LYS A 61 -24.89 -3.07 7.96
N ILE A 62 -23.56 -3.16 7.85
CA ILE A 62 -22.62 -2.14 8.33
C ILE A 62 -21.77 -1.62 7.18
N ALA A 63 -21.05 -2.50 6.48
CA ALA A 63 -20.06 -2.07 5.48
C ALA A 63 -20.72 -1.38 4.28
N LYS A 64 -21.78 -1.97 3.71
CA LYS A 64 -22.47 -1.40 2.55
C LYS A 64 -23.03 0.02 2.81
N PRO A 65 -23.82 0.28 3.87
CA PRO A 65 -24.25 1.64 4.19
C PRO A 65 -23.08 2.60 4.42
N PHE A 66 -22.02 2.12 5.08
CA PHE A 66 -20.81 2.90 5.33
C PHE A 66 -20.15 3.35 4.02
N TYR A 67 -19.96 2.44 3.06
CA TYR A 67 -19.38 2.78 1.74
C TYR A 67 -20.32 3.62 0.88
N GLU A 68 -21.64 3.43 0.95
CA GLU A 68 -22.62 4.28 0.26
C GLU A 68 -22.61 5.72 0.76
N VAL A 69 -22.50 5.92 2.08
CA VAL A 69 -22.37 7.26 2.65
C VAL A 69 -21.01 7.87 2.30
N GLY A 70 -19.92 7.10 2.45
CA GLY A 70 -18.56 7.54 2.13
C GLY A 70 -18.39 7.96 0.68
N SER A 71 -18.87 7.14 -0.28
CA SER A 71 -18.84 7.45 -1.71
C SER A 71 -19.57 8.75 -2.06
N ARG A 72 -20.73 9.01 -1.45
CA ARG A 72 -21.47 10.27 -1.63
C ARG A 72 -20.72 11.47 -1.07
N LEU A 73 -20.16 11.35 0.13
CA LEU A 73 -19.40 12.44 0.78
C LEU A 73 -18.14 12.80 0.00
N LEU A 74 -17.42 11.78 -0.49
CA LEU A 74 -16.18 11.95 -1.25
C LEU A 74 -16.41 12.24 -2.74
N ARG A 75 -17.67 12.24 -3.20
CA ARG A 75 -18.04 12.35 -4.62
C ARG A 75 -17.31 11.33 -5.51
N ALA A 76 -17.07 10.14 -4.95
CA ALA A 76 -16.42 9.01 -5.62
C ALA A 76 -17.46 7.92 -5.85
N ASP A 77 -18.06 7.87 -7.04
CA ASP A 77 -19.12 6.91 -7.32
C ASP A 77 -18.60 5.46 -7.36
N ARG A 78 -19.54 4.51 -7.28
CA ARG A 78 -19.23 3.08 -7.22
C ARG A 78 -18.51 2.57 -8.47
N ASN A 79 -18.79 3.12 -9.65
CA ASN A 79 -18.13 2.70 -10.90
C ASN A 79 -16.68 3.19 -10.93
N PHE A 80 -16.44 4.44 -10.51
CA PHE A 80 -15.09 4.97 -10.33
C PHE A 80 -14.30 4.09 -9.36
N MET A 81 -14.86 3.81 -8.17
CA MET A 81 -14.20 2.94 -7.19
C MET A 81 -13.95 1.54 -7.77
N ARG A 82 -14.94 0.92 -8.42
CA ARG A 82 -14.77 -0.40 -9.04
C ARG A 82 -13.60 -0.41 -10.03
N ASN A 83 -13.49 0.63 -10.86
CA ASN A 83 -12.40 0.75 -11.81
C ASN A 83 -11.04 0.87 -11.13
N GLN A 84 -10.90 1.70 -10.08
CA GLN A 84 -9.63 1.88 -9.39
C GLN A 84 -9.20 0.66 -8.57
N PHE A 85 -10.12 0.04 -7.84
CA PHE A 85 -9.80 -1.04 -6.90
C PHE A 85 -9.80 -2.44 -7.53
N LEU A 86 -10.61 -2.69 -8.57
CA LEU A 86 -10.76 -4.05 -9.14
C LEU A 86 -10.26 -4.20 -10.57
N ASN A 87 -10.46 -3.19 -11.43
CA ASN A 87 -10.17 -3.32 -12.87
C ASN A 87 -8.79 -2.80 -13.26
N ASN A 88 -8.14 -2.01 -12.41
CA ASN A 88 -6.80 -1.48 -12.63
C ASN A 88 -5.75 -2.55 -12.30
N GLU A 89 -4.67 -2.63 -13.07
CA GLU A 89 -3.51 -3.49 -12.80
C GLU A 89 -2.86 -3.24 -11.42
N TYR A 90 -3.13 -2.06 -10.84
CA TYR A 90 -2.69 -1.63 -9.51
C TYR A 90 -3.80 -1.64 -8.45
N GLY A 91 -4.93 -2.32 -8.72
CA GLY A 91 -6.07 -2.37 -7.80
C GLY A 91 -5.71 -2.87 -6.40
N GLU A 92 -4.75 -3.79 -6.29
CA GLU A 92 -4.23 -4.27 -5.01
C GLU A 92 -3.54 -3.16 -4.19
N ALA A 93 -2.76 -2.29 -4.84
CA ALA A 93 -2.14 -1.14 -4.17
C ALA A 93 -3.22 -0.19 -3.61
N TRP A 94 -4.26 0.08 -4.39
CA TRP A 94 -5.39 0.88 -3.94
C TRP A 94 -6.10 0.26 -2.74
N LEU A 95 -6.39 -1.05 -2.80
CA LEU A 95 -7.03 -1.78 -1.70
C LEU A 95 -6.20 -1.69 -0.41
N ARG A 96 -4.88 -1.88 -0.50
CA ARG A 96 -3.98 -1.76 0.64
C ARG A 96 -3.93 -0.33 1.18
N GLY A 97 -3.86 0.66 0.29
CA GLY A 97 -3.92 2.08 0.68
C GLY A 97 -5.21 2.39 1.43
N PHE A 98 -6.35 1.91 0.93
CA PHE A 98 -7.62 2.02 1.63
C PHE A 98 -7.60 1.35 3.01
N GLY A 99 -7.07 0.13 3.11
CA GLY A 99 -6.92 -0.57 4.39
C GLY A 99 -6.08 0.23 5.41
N LEU A 100 -4.93 0.77 4.99
CA LEU A 100 -4.09 1.63 5.83
C LEU A 100 -4.78 2.92 6.24
N MET A 101 -5.59 3.51 5.36
CA MET A 101 -6.39 4.69 5.68
C MET A 101 -7.41 4.37 6.77
N MET A 102 -8.21 3.33 6.57
CA MET A 102 -9.27 2.95 7.51
C MET A 102 -8.69 2.58 8.89
N LYS A 103 -7.64 1.76 8.94
CA LYS A 103 -6.94 1.45 10.20
C LYS A 103 -6.36 2.71 10.86
N GLY A 104 -5.87 3.66 10.05
CA GLY A 104 -5.40 4.96 10.52
C GLY A 104 -6.54 5.75 11.19
N ILE A 105 -7.71 5.80 10.56
CA ILE A 105 -8.91 6.44 11.11
C ILE A 105 -9.39 5.74 12.38
N GLU A 106 -9.38 4.41 12.42
CA GLU A 106 -9.73 3.66 13.64
C GLU A 106 -8.82 4.05 14.80
N LYS A 107 -7.50 4.01 14.57
CA LYS A 107 -6.51 4.27 15.61
C LYS A 107 -6.49 5.74 16.02
N TYR A 108 -6.33 6.64 15.05
CA TYR A 108 -6.06 8.06 15.30
C TYR A 108 -7.29 8.96 15.14
N GLY A 109 -8.30 8.53 14.40
CA GLY A 109 -9.43 9.38 13.99
C GLY A 109 -9.12 10.14 12.71
N VAL A 110 -10.14 10.77 12.12
CA VAL A 110 -9.94 11.77 11.07
C VAL A 110 -9.33 13.00 11.74
N ARG A 111 -8.15 13.39 11.27
CA ARG A 111 -7.40 14.55 11.74
C ARG A 111 -6.59 15.16 10.60
N ILE A 112 -6.24 16.43 10.75
CA ILE A 112 -5.36 17.14 9.84
C ILE A 112 -4.06 17.50 10.58
N PRO A 113 -2.88 17.09 10.09
CA PRO A 113 -2.66 16.25 8.91
C PRO A 113 -3.12 14.80 9.13
N PHE A 114 -3.59 14.14 8.06
CA PHE A 114 -4.04 12.75 8.10
C PHE A 114 -2.90 11.82 8.52
N THR A 115 -3.20 10.79 9.32
CA THR A 115 -2.21 9.80 9.75
C THR A 115 -2.70 8.38 9.42
N PRO A 116 -2.13 7.74 8.39
CA PRO A 116 -2.44 6.35 8.09
C PRO A 116 -1.86 5.40 9.14
N ALA A 117 -2.30 4.14 9.16
CA ALA A 117 -1.73 3.12 10.02
C ALA A 117 -0.32 2.65 9.60
N GLY A 118 0.14 3.04 8.41
CA GLY A 118 1.44 2.70 7.84
C GLY A 118 1.74 3.55 6.60
N PRO A 119 2.96 3.48 6.05
CA PRO A 119 3.33 4.23 4.85
C PRO A 119 2.55 3.73 3.62
N PHE A 120 2.22 4.65 2.71
CA PHE A 120 1.67 4.29 1.40
C PHE A 120 2.73 3.79 0.44
N GLU A 121 3.93 4.38 0.53
CA GLU A 121 5.07 4.02 -0.29
C GLU A 121 6.32 3.94 0.59
N ILE A 122 7.18 2.97 0.30
CA ILE A 122 8.56 2.96 0.77
C ILE A 122 9.46 3.05 -0.45
N VAL A 123 10.34 4.06 -0.46
CA VAL A 123 11.45 4.14 -1.39
C VAL A 123 12.66 3.54 -0.67
N TRP A 124 13.03 2.33 -1.06
CA TRP A 124 14.07 1.57 -0.38
C TRP A 124 15.40 1.75 -1.09
N ASN A 125 16.38 2.38 -0.42
CA ASN A 125 17.77 2.30 -0.86
C ASN A 125 18.29 0.87 -0.70
N PHE A 126 18.12 0.10 -1.76
CA PHE A 126 18.22 -1.34 -1.77
C PHE A 126 19.65 -1.84 -2.03
N THR A 127 20.51 -0.99 -2.59
CA THR A 127 21.95 -1.21 -2.72
C THR A 127 22.70 0.12 -2.56
N TYR A 128 23.99 0.07 -2.23
CA TYR A 128 24.90 1.21 -2.33
C TYR A 128 25.70 1.19 -3.64
N GLN A 129 25.59 0.11 -4.43
CA GLN A 129 26.29 -0.04 -5.71
C GLN A 129 25.67 0.88 -6.75
N CYS A 130 26.50 1.68 -7.42
CA CYS A 130 26.08 2.54 -8.51
C CYS A 130 27.21 2.63 -9.53
N ASN A 131 26.86 2.65 -10.82
CA ASN A 131 27.80 2.84 -11.92
C ASN A 131 28.19 4.31 -12.15
N LEU A 132 27.58 5.26 -11.42
CA LEU A 132 27.84 6.69 -11.48
C LEU A 132 28.34 7.24 -10.13
N ARG A 133 28.90 8.46 -10.16
CA ARG A 133 29.36 9.21 -8.97
C ARG A 133 28.90 10.67 -9.02
N CYS A 134 27.58 10.87 -8.94
CA CYS A 134 26.97 12.21 -9.08
C CYS A 134 27.39 13.15 -7.94
N LYS A 135 27.72 14.41 -8.25
CA LYS A 135 28.12 15.43 -7.26
C LYS A 135 27.06 15.72 -6.19
N HIS A 136 25.78 15.51 -6.52
CA HIS A 136 24.63 15.75 -5.64
C HIS A 136 24.06 14.47 -5.02
N CYS A 137 24.79 13.34 -5.05
CA CYS A 137 24.30 12.08 -4.52
C CYS A 137 24.27 12.09 -2.98
N TYR A 138 23.08 12.13 -2.38
CA TYR A 138 22.92 12.14 -0.92
C TYR A 138 23.45 10.85 -0.26
N GLU A 139 23.43 9.72 -0.97
CA GLU A 139 23.88 8.42 -0.45
C GLU A 139 25.41 8.23 -0.58
N ASN A 140 26.05 9.06 -1.40
CA ASN A 140 27.43 8.86 -1.85
C ASN A 140 27.64 7.44 -2.39
N ALA A 141 26.76 7.02 -3.30
CA ALA A 141 26.73 5.67 -3.86
C ALA A 141 27.94 5.38 -4.78
N GLY A 142 28.14 4.10 -5.11
CA GLY A 142 29.29 3.61 -5.88
C GLY A 142 30.47 3.17 -5.01
N ASN A 143 30.28 3.02 -3.70
CA ASN A 143 31.28 2.43 -2.79
C ASN A 143 30.86 1.01 -2.39
N ILE A 144 31.52 0.01 -2.99
CA ILE A 144 31.20 -1.42 -2.84
C ILE A 144 31.59 -1.97 -1.45
N LYS A 145 32.32 -1.20 -0.62
CA LYS A 145 32.81 -1.68 0.69
C LYS A 145 31.76 -1.66 1.81
N ARG A 146 30.54 -1.17 1.55
CA ARG A 146 29.46 -1.16 2.55
C ARG A 146 28.78 -2.52 2.60
N LYS A 147 28.44 -2.97 3.81
CA LYS A 147 27.62 -4.17 3.99
C LYS A 147 26.21 -3.88 3.45
N GLU A 148 25.69 -4.82 2.68
CA GLU A 148 24.34 -4.82 2.13
C GLU A 148 23.62 -6.08 2.60
N LEU A 149 22.29 -6.04 2.59
CA LEU A 149 21.48 -7.21 2.90
C LEU A 149 21.71 -8.30 1.84
N SER A 150 21.82 -9.55 2.27
CA SER A 150 21.82 -10.71 1.40
C SER A 150 20.49 -10.82 0.62
N THR A 151 20.44 -11.71 -0.37
CA THR A 151 19.21 -11.99 -1.10
C THR A 151 18.10 -12.48 -0.15
N GLU A 152 18.46 -13.33 0.80
CA GLU A 152 17.55 -13.92 1.79
C GLU A 152 17.04 -12.85 2.77
N GLU A 153 17.92 -12.03 3.33
CA GLU A 153 17.54 -10.93 4.21
C GLU A 153 16.65 -9.91 3.47
N ALA A 154 16.91 -9.66 2.19
CA ALA A 154 16.07 -8.80 1.38
C ALA A 154 14.66 -9.40 1.17
N LYS A 155 14.54 -10.72 0.98
CA LYS A 155 13.24 -11.41 0.91
C LYS A 155 12.48 -11.31 2.24
N GLU A 156 13.17 -11.48 3.36
CA GLU A 156 12.56 -11.32 4.69
C GLU A 156 12.00 -9.90 4.89
N VAL A 157 12.75 -8.87 4.47
CA VAL A 157 12.23 -7.49 4.46
C VAL A 157 10.97 -7.38 3.61
N LEU A 158 10.96 -7.93 2.40
CA LEU A 158 9.79 -7.91 1.52
C LEU A 158 8.59 -8.63 2.13
N ASP A 159 8.80 -9.74 2.85
CA ASP A 159 7.74 -10.46 3.57
C ASP A 159 7.18 -9.60 4.72
N ILE A 160 8.03 -8.92 5.49
CA ILE A 160 7.59 -7.97 6.52
C ILE A 160 6.77 -6.83 5.90
N LEU A 161 7.24 -6.24 4.80
CA LEU A 161 6.53 -5.16 4.10
C LEU A 161 5.18 -5.64 3.54
N SER A 162 5.09 -6.89 3.11
CA SER A 162 3.85 -7.48 2.60
C SER A 162 2.73 -7.63 3.65
N HIS A 163 3.08 -7.50 4.94
CA HIS A 163 2.15 -7.61 6.06
C HIS A 163 2.11 -6.36 6.96
N ILE A 164 2.73 -5.24 6.56
CA ILE A 164 2.77 -4.03 7.38
C ILE A 164 1.35 -3.60 7.79
N SER A 165 1.18 -3.34 9.09
CA SER A 165 -0.10 -2.98 9.72
C SER A 165 -1.24 -3.99 9.48
N GLY A 166 -0.91 -5.25 9.16
CA GLY A 166 -1.87 -6.32 8.84
C GLY A 166 -2.55 -6.18 7.47
N ILE A 167 -2.11 -5.23 6.64
CA ILE A 167 -2.69 -4.95 5.32
C ILE A 167 -1.68 -5.17 4.20
N GLY A 168 -0.41 -4.86 4.47
CA GLY A 168 0.65 -4.91 3.48
C GLY A 168 0.89 -3.56 2.81
N LEU A 169 2.13 -3.37 2.35
CA LEU A 169 2.58 -2.14 1.73
C LEU A 169 1.88 -1.95 0.38
N PRO A 170 1.31 -0.76 0.11
CA PRO A 170 0.70 -0.47 -1.19
C PRO A 170 1.74 -0.38 -2.31
N ALA A 171 2.81 0.39 -2.11
CA ALA A 171 3.83 0.65 -3.12
C ALA A 171 5.25 0.51 -2.56
N LEU A 172 6.13 -0.10 -3.35
CA LEU A 172 7.57 -0.17 -3.10
C LEU A 172 8.32 0.36 -4.32
N SER A 173 9.26 1.27 -4.09
CA SER A 173 10.21 1.69 -5.13
C SER A 173 11.61 1.20 -4.76
N PHE A 174 12.18 0.32 -5.59
CA PHE A 174 13.59 -0.03 -5.49
C PHE A 174 14.43 1.15 -5.91
N SER A 175 15.26 1.63 -5.00
CA SER A 175 16.17 2.76 -5.17
C SER A 175 17.55 2.36 -4.62
N GLY A 176 18.40 3.34 -4.40
CA GLY A 176 19.67 3.17 -3.73
C GLY A 176 20.73 2.62 -4.64
N GLY A 177 21.84 3.35 -4.67
CA GLY A 177 22.76 3.36 -5.78
C GLY A 177 22.03 3.31 -7.12
N GLU A 178 22.26 2.27 -7.89
CA GLU A 178 21.52 1.91 -9.08
C GLU A 178 20.98 0.48 -8.87
N PRO A 179 19.65 0.26 -8.79
CA PRO A 179 19.10 -1.07 -8.56
C PRO A 179 19.53 -2.09 -9.62
N LEU A 180 19.67 -1.67 -10.89
CA LEU A 180 20.14 -2.55 -11.97
C LEU A 180 21.63 -2.93 -11.86
N ALA A 181 22.40 -2.29 -10.99
CA ALA A 181 23.79 -2.69 -10.70
C ALA A 181 23.87 -3.87 -9.72
N ARG A 182 22.79 -4.17 -8.98
CA ARG A 182 22.73 -5.27 -8.02
C ARG A 182 22.33 -6.58 -8.72
N LYS A 183 23.14 -7.63 -8.54
CA LYS A 183 23.10 -8.88 -9.33
C LYS A 183 21.78 -9.65 -9.22
N ASP A 184 21.17 -9.63 -8.06
CA ASP A 184 19.92 -10.32 -7.68
C ASP A 184 18.67 -9.44 -7.86
N PHE A 185 18.78 -8.28 -8.53
CA PHE A 185 17.67 -7.34 -8.70
C PHE A 185 16.42 -8.00 -9.31
N PHE A 186 16.54 -8.71 -10.43
CA PHE A 186 15.37 -9.28 -11.10
C PHE A 186 14.67 -10.37 -10.28
N GLU A 187 15.44 -11.12 -9.48
CA GLU A 187 14.88 -12.12 -8.57
C GLU A 187 14.06 -11.44 -7.47
N LEU A 188 14.59 -10.38 -6.87
CA LEU A 188 13.94 -9.66 -5.78
C LEU A 188 12.78 -8.79 -6.26
N ALA A 189 12.87 -8.21 -7.45
CA ALA A 189 11.77 -7.51 -8.10
C ALA A 189 10.60 -8.46 -8.36
N ALA A 190 10.86 -9.65 -8.91
CA ALA A 190 9.82 -10.67 -9.10
C ALA A 190 9.27 -11.20 -7.78
N TYR A 191 10.11 -11.31 -6.73
CA TYR A 191 9.67 -11.69 -5.39
C TYR A 191 8.74 -10.64 -4.77
N ALA A 192 9.10 -9.36 -4.91
CA ALA A 192 8.32 -8.21 -4.43
C ALA A 192 6.99 -8.08 -5.17
N ARG A 193 6.98 -8.24 -6.50
CA ARG A 193 5.76 -8.06 -7.33
C ARG A 193 4.62 -9.01 -6.94
N LYS A 194 4.96 -10.19 -6.42
CA LYS A 194 3.99 -11.19 -5.91
C LYS A 194 3.40 -10.84 -4.54
N ARG A 195 3.95 -9.82 -3.86
CA ARG A 195 3.69 -9.53 -2.44
C ARG A 195 3.34 -8.09 -2.14
N ILE A 196 3.72 -7.15 -3.01
CA ILE A 196 3.46 -5.72 -2.89
C ILE A 196 2.54 -5.30 -4.03
N GLY A 197 1.55 -4.45 -3.73
CA GLY A 197 0.52 -4.07 -4.69
C GLY A 197 1.07 -3.34 -5.93
N TYR A 198 2.09 -2.52 -5.74
CA TYR A 198 2.80 -1.80 -6.79
C TYR A 198 4.30 -1.83 -6.53
N VAL A 199 5.09 -2.12 -7.57
CA VAL A 199 6.56 -2.12 -7.51
C VAL A 199 7.09 -1.25 -8.62
N SER A 200 8.00 -0.33 -8.29
CA SER A 200 8.69 0.52 -9.25
C SER A 200 10.19 0.51 -9.03
N ILE A 201 10.92 1.12 -9.96
CA ILE A 201 12.37 1.32 -9.88
C ILE A 201 12.71 2.81 -10.03
N ALA A 202 13.52 3.33 -9.13
CA ALA A 202 14.22 4.60 -9.28
C ALA A 202 15.62 4.32 -9.86
N SER A 203 15.80 4.57 -11.15
CA SER A 203 17.05 4.27 -11.89
C SER A 203 17.63 5.53 -12.52
N ASN A 204 18.96 5.57 -12.67
CA ASN A 204 19.66 6.57 -13.46
C ASN A 204 19.50 6.34 -14.98
N GLY A 205 18.91 5.21 -15.38
CA GLY A 205 18.57 4.88 -16.78
C GLY A 205 19.74 4.43 -17.65
N THR A 206 20.99 4.57 -17.21
CA THR A 206 22.17 4.28 -18.03
C THR A 206 22.43 2.79 -18.24
N LEU A 207 21.92 1.94 -17.35
CA LEU A 207 22.01 0.48 -17.47
C LEU A 207 20.81 -0.13 -18.19
N ILE A 208 19.82 0.67 -18.61
CA ILE A 208 18.65 0.16 -19.34
C ILE A 208 19.04 -0.11 -20.80
N THR A 209 18.91 -1.37 -21.19
CA THR A 209 19.09 -1.87 -22.56
C THR A 209 17.75 -2.39 -23.08
N LYS A 210 17.64 -2.61 -24.40
CA LYS A 210 16.43 -3.21 -24.99
C LYS A 210 16.10 -4.58 -24.37
N ASP A 211 17.13 -5.38 -24.08
CA ASP A 211 16.97 -6.72 -23.54
C ASP A 211 16.53 -6.71 -22.08
N ASN A 212 17.14 -5.86 -21.25
CA ASN A 212 16.75 -5.80 -19.84
C ASN A 212 15.49 -4.98 -19.60
N ALA A 213 15.12 -4.03 -20.48
CA ALA A 213 13.83 -3.36 -20.44
C ALA A 213 12.67 -4.37 -20.56
N LYS A 214 12.82 -5.40 -21.41
CA LYS A 214 11.88 -6.51 -21.45
C LYS A 214 11.84 -7.26 -20.12
N LYS A 215 12.99 -7.56 -19.51
CA LYS A 215 13.04 -8.23 -18.20
C LYS A 215 12.39 -7.39 -17.09
N ILE A 216 12.57 -6.07 -17.09
CA ILE A 216 11.93 -5.13 -16.15
C ILE A 216 10.40 -5.26 -16.28
N LYS A 217 9.89 -5.19 -17.51
CA LYS A 217 8.46 -5.41 -17.80
C LYS A 217 7.98 -6.79 -17.36
N ASP A 218 8.74 -7.83 -17.66
CA ASP A 218 8.38 -9.23 -17.37
C ASP A 218 8.32 -9.50 -15.85
N VAL A 219 9.10 -8.79 -15.03
CA VAL A 219 8.98 -8.84 -13.55
C VAL A 219 7.89 -7.93 -12.99
N GLY A 220 7.16 -7.22 -13.85
CA GLY A 220 5.98 -6.42 -13.51
C GLY A 220 6.28 -5.00 -13.06
N ILE A 221 7.37 -4.40 -13.57
CA ILE A 221 7.76 -2.99 -13.40
C ILE A 221 7.60 -2.24 -14.73
#